data_AF-A0A831NQA4-F1
#
_entry.id   AF-A0A831NQA4-F1
#
_cell.length_a   1.000
_cell.length_b   1.000
_cell.length_c   1.000
_cell.angle_alpha   90.00
_cell.angle_beta   90.00
_cell.angle_gamma   90.00
#
_symmetry.space_group_name_H-M   'P 1'
#
loop_
_entity.id
_entity.type
_entity.pdbx_description
1 polymer ?
#
loop_
_entity_poly.entity_id
_entity_poly.type
_entity_poly.pdbx_seq_one_letter_code
_entity_poly.pdbx_strand_id
1 'polypeptide(L)'
;MKMELKNKVEKLIENYKKVTNAFLEEIRKWESNSYYTSDAKQDEIRKVKAQMLNNDVDFNKQLLNIITEEKEAILNSTIRKPADYQVLISNAIGFINLLGNKLTDEEAFELVKPFFGDYQTMKRFYAVLSEINGLNVTTYSLGLFDKAVNSLEILKNNFAKFFDAGTYTTNGLAYTLKETALLSDIEDIERIIQKLDSIIPASYKEVEAELKNEMVV
;
A
#
# COMPACT_ATOMS: atom_id res chain seq x y z
N MET A 1 3.01 13.30 1.26
CA MET A 1 2.87 12.47 0.04
C MET A 1 1.42 12.04 -0.07
N LYS A 2 0.70 12.52 -1.08
CA LYS A 2 -0.71 12.14 -1.24
C LYS A 2 -0.81 10.78 -1.94
N MET A 3 -1.16 9.73 -1.19
CA MET A 3 -1.54 8.44 -1.73
C MET A 3 -3.05 8.43 -2.04
N GLU A 4 -3.43 7.91 -3.20
CA GLU A 4 -4.84 7.76 -3.61
C GLU A 4 -5.14 6.30 -4.01
N LEU A 5 -4.54 5.35 -3.29
CA LEU A 5 -4.60 3.92 -3.59
C LEU A 5 -6.04 3.42 -3.52
N LYS A 6 -6.79 3.82 -2.48
CA LYS A 6 -8.18 3.42 -2.29
C LYS A 6 -9.04 3.83 -3.49
N ASN A 7 -8.99 5.11 -3.87
CA ASN A 7 -9.75 5.64 -4.99
C ASN A 7 -9.41 4.95 -6.32
N LYS A 8 -8.13 4.64 -6.56
CA LYS A 8 -7.70 3.91 -7.77
C LYS A 8 -8.24 2.49 -7.81
N VAL A 9 -8.19 1.78 -6.67
CA VAL A 9 -8.66 0.40 -6.55
C VAL A 9 -10.19 0.32 -6.60
N GLU A 10 -10.92 1.23 -5.96
CA GLU A 10 -12.39 1.29 -6.04
C GLU A 10 -12.86 1.46 -7.49
N LYS A 11 -12.26 2.41 -8.24
CA LYS A 11 -12.55 2.58 -9.66
C LYS A 11 -12.26 1.32 -10.49
N LEU A 12 -11.17 0.62 -10.19
CA LEU A 12 -10.83 -0.64 -10.85
C LEU A 12 -11.91 -1.70 -10.58
N ILE A 13 -12.36 -1.82 -9.33
CA ILE A 13 -13.41 -2.76 -8.92
C ILE A 13 -14.76 -2.43 -9.59
N GLU A 14 -15.14 -1.15 -9.64
CA GLU A 14 -16.35 -0.70 -10.32
C GLU A 14 -16.32 -1.05 -11.82
N ASN A 15 -15.20 -0.78 -12.47
CA ASN A 15 -15.00 -1.12 -13.88
C ASN A 15 -15.08 -2.63 -14.11
N TYR A 16 -14.45 -3.42 -13.24
CA TYR A 16 -14.51 -4.88 -13.29
C TYR A 16 -15.95 -5.40 -13.16
N LYS A 17 -16.71 -4.89 -12.18
CA LYS A 17 -18.12 -5.26 -11.97
C LYS A 17 -18.95 -4.95 -13.22
N LYS A 18 -18.75 -3.78 -13.83
CA LYS A 18 -19.45 -3.38 -15.06
C LYS A 18 -19.16 -4.33 -16.23
N VAL A 19 -17.89 -4.64 -16.48
CA VAL A 19 -17.46 -5.53 -17.57
C VAL A 19 -17.97 -6.96 -17.32
N THR A 20 -17.83 -7.46 -16.09
CA THR A 20 -18.30 -8.81 -15.72
C THR A 20 -19.81 -8.95 -15.87
N ASN A 21 -20.58 -7.94 -15.46
CA ASN A 21 -22.03 -7.94 -15.66
C ASN A 21 -22.42 -7.98 -17.15
N ALA A 22 -21.66 -7.31 -18.03
CA ALA A 22 -21.90 -7.39 -19.47
C ALA A 22 -21.69 -8.81 -20.01
N PHE A 23 -20.64 -9.51 -19.58
CA PHE A 23 -20.43 -10.92 -19.93
C PHE A 23 -21.54 -11.84 -19.40
N LEU A 24 -22.00 -11.62 -18.16
CA LEU A 24 -23.09 -12.42 -17.59
C LEU A 24 -24.42 -12.21 -18.34
N GLU A 25 -24.71 -10.98 -18.77
CA GLU A 25 -25.86 -10.69 -19.63
C GLU A 25 -25.75 -11.37 -21.00
N GLU A 26 -24.55 -11.42 -21.58
CA GLU A 26 -24.32 -12.13 -22.84
C GLU A 26 -24.56 -13.64 -22.69
N ILE A 27 -24.08 -14.25 -21.59
CA ILE A 27 -24.35 -15.65 -21.27
C ILE A 27 -25.87 -15.90 -21.16
N ARG A 28 -26.60 -15.04 -20.44
CA ARG A 28 -28.08 -15.15 -20.31
C ARG A 28 -28.79 -15.06 -21.67
N LYS A 29 -28.31 -14.21 -22.57
CA LYS A 29 -28.85 -14.11 -23.94
C LYS A 29 -28.62 -15.40 -24.72
N TRP A 30 -27.44 -16.01 -24.61
CA TRP A 30 -27.16 -17.30 -25.25
C TRP A 30 -28.01 -18.44 -24.68
N GLU A 31 -28.18 -18.49 -23.36
CA GLU A 31 -29.00 -19.50 -22.68
C GLU A 31 -30.47 -19.44 -23.15
N SER A 32 -31.04 -18.23 -23.19
CA SER A 32 -32.44 -17.98 -23.56
C SER A 32 -32.72 -18.02 -25.07
N ASN A 33 -31.69 -18.09 -25.93
CA ASN A 33 -31.86 -18.03 -27.37
C ASN A 33 -32.59 -19.26 -27.94
N SER A 34 -33.78 -19.13 -28.50
CA SER A 34 -34.54 -20.29 -29.02
C SER A 34 -34.09 -20.80 -30.40
N TYR A 35 -33.21 -20.07 -31.10
CA TYR A 35 -32.85 -20.36 -32.50
C TYR A 35 -31.71 -21.38 -32.65
N TYR A 36 -30.85 -21.52 -31.64
CA TYR A 36 -29.66 -22.38 -31.70
C TYR A 36 -29.85 -23.71 -30.97
N THR A 37 -29.14 -24.75 -31.44
CA THR A 37 -29.05 -26.04 -30.74
C THR A 37 -28.35 -25.88 -29.40
N SER A 38 -28.58 -26.83 -28.48
CA SER A 38 -27.93 -26.80 -27.16
C SER A 38 -26.40 -26.75 -27.27
N ASP A 39 -25.82 -27.53 -28.18
CA ASP A 39 -24.36 -27.59 -28.38
C ASP A 39 -23.79 -26.26 -28.89
N ALA A 40 -24.44 -25.64 -29.87
CA ALA A 40 -23.99 -24.35 -30.40
C ALA A 40 -24.03 -23.25 -29.34
N LYS A 41 -25.05 -23.24 -28.46
CA LYS A 41 -25.09 -22.31 -27.32
C LYS A 41 -23.94 -22.54 -26.36
N GLN A 42 -23.65 -23.81 -26.04
CA GLN A 42 -22.57 -24.15 -25.11
C GLN A 42 -21.20 -23.75 -25.65
N ASP A 43 -20.98 -23.86 -26.96
CA ASP A 43 -19.74 -23.40 -27.61
C ASP A 43 -19.57 -21.88 -27.47
N GLU A 44 -20.62 -21.09 -27.71
CA GLU A 44 -20.56 -19.63 -27.57
C GLU A 44 -20.41 -19.21 -26.10
N ILE A 45 -21.14 -19.83 -25.17
CA ILE A 45 -20.97 -19.60 -23.72
C ILE A 45 -19.54 -19.91 -23.28
N ARG A 46 -18.91 -20.97 -23.82
CA ARG A 46 -17.51 -21.29 -23.54
C ARG A 46 -16.56 -20.19 -24.03
N LYS A 47 -16.81 -19.58 -25.19
CA LYS A 47 -16.02 -18.44 -25.69
C LYS A 47 -16.16 -17.22 -24.77
N VAL A 48 -17.37 -16.88 -24.34
CA VAL A 48 -17.62 -15.77 -23.41
C VAL A 48 -16.91 -16.02 -22.08
N LYS A 49 -17.00 -17.24 -21.52
CA LYS A 49 -16.28 -17.61 -20.29
C LYS A 49 -14.75 -17.51 -20.46
N ALA A 50 -14.21 -17.88 -21.62
CA ALA A 50 -12.77 -17.71 -21.89
C ALA A 50 -12.36 -16.22 -21.92
N GLN A 51 -13.21 -15.34 -22.47
CA GLN A 51 -12.99 -13.90 -22.42
C GLN A 51 -13.05 -13.36 -20.99
N MET A 52 -13.99 -13.84 -20.16
CA MET A 52 -14.06 -13.49 -18.74
C MET A 52 -12.77 -13.86 -17.99
N LEU A 53 -12.23 -15.06 -18.21
CA LEU A 53 -10.98 -15.48 -17.59
C LEU A 53 -9.79 -14.60 -18.01
N ASN A 54 -9.71 -14.24 -19.30
CA ASN A 54 -8.69 -13.30 -19.77
C ASN A 54 -8.85 -11.92 -19.15
N ASN A 55 -10.10 -11.46 -18.97
CA ASN A 55 -10.43 -10.21 -18.31
C ASN A 55 -10.03 -10.24 -16.82
N ASP A 56 -10.29 -11.32 -16.10
CA ASP A 56 -9.84 -11.51 -14.72
C ASP A 56 -8.32 -11.35 -14.60
N VAL A 57 -7.57 -11.99 -15.51
CA VAL A 57 -6.09 -11.88 -15.55
C VAL A 57 -5.65 -10.44 -15.81
N ASP A 58 -6.29 -9.73 -16.73
CA ASP A 58 -5.95 -8.34 -17.05
C ASP A 58 -6.22 -7.39 -15.88
N PHE A 59 -7.40 -7.48 -15.26
CA PHE A 59 -7.75 -6.68 -14.09
C PHE A 59 -6.85 -6.97 -12.88
N ASN A 60 -6.45 -8.24 -12.67
CA ASN A 60 -5.46 -8.57 -11.63
C ASN A 60 -4.09 -7.94 -11.94
N LYS A 61 -3.64 -7.92 -13.20
CA LYS A 61 -2.42 -7.21 -13.59
C LYS A 61 -2.53 -5.70 -13.32
N GLN A 62 -3.66 -5.09 -13.64
CA GLN A 62 -3.91 -3.68 -13.36
C GLN A 62 -3.84 -3.39 -11.85
N LEU A 63 -4.47 -4.21 -11.01
CA LEU A 63 -4.38 -4.08 -9.55
C LEU A 63 -2.92 -4.15 -9.06
N LEU A 64 -2.17 -5.16 -9.52
CA LEU A 64 -0.77 -5.34 -9.16
C LEU A 64 0.10 -4.16 -9.62
N ASN A 65 -0.19 -3.57 -10.79
CA ASN A 65 0.51 -2.40 -11.29
C ASN A 65 0.22 -1.18 -10.42
N ILE A 66 -1.04 -0.91 -10.06
CA ILE A 66 -1.42 0.19 -9.16
C ILE A 66 -0.64 0.08 -7.83
N ILE A 67 -0.63 -1.09 -7.20
CA ILE A 67 0.08 -1.30 -5.93
C ILE A 67 1.60 -1.11 -6.10
N THR A 68 2.15 -1.57 -7.24
CA THR A 68 3.58 -1.45 -7.53
C THR A 68 3.97 0.02 -7.76
N GLU A 69 3.17 0.80 -8.49
CA GLU A 69 3.41 2.23 -8.70
C GLU A 69 3.41 3.01 -7.38
N GLU A 70 2.48 2.74 -6.47
CA GLU A 70 2.44 3.37 -5.15
C GLU A 70 3.66 2.99 -4.30
N LYS A 71 4.09 1.71 -4.36
CA LYS A 71 5.32 1.25 -3.70
C LYS A 71 6.55 1.97 -4.25
N GLU A 72 6.68 2.08 -5.57
CA GLU A 72 7.79 2.79 -6.21
C GLU A 72 7.78 4.28 -5.88
N ALA A 73 6.61 4.91 -5.77
CA ALA A 73 6.50 6.31 -5.34
C ALA A 73 7.08 6.52 -3.93
N ILE A 74 6.84 5.57 -3.01
CA ILE A 74 7.45 5.59 -1.67
C ILE A 74 8.96 5.38 -1.75
N LEU A 75 9.43 4.37 -2.49
CA LEU A 75 10.86 4.03 -2.59
C LEU A 75 11.70 5.18 -3.18
N ASN A 76 11.08 6.00 -4.03
CA ASN A 76 11.69 7.17 -4.65
C ASN A 76 11.34 8.49 -3.93
N SER A 77 10.68 8.42 -2.77
CA SER A 77 10.34 9.60 -1.98
C SER A 77 11.59 10.31 -1.48
N THR A 78 11.66 11.61 -1.77
CA THR A 78 12.80 12.48 -1.44
C THR A 78 12.29 13.86 -1.03
N ILE A 79 13.12 14.57 -0.26
CA ILE A 79 12.93 15.99 0.04
C ILE A 79 13.74 16.89 -0.90
N ARG A 80 13.43 18.18 -0.88
CA ARG A 80 14.32 19.21 -1.43
C ARG A 80 15.59 19.28 -0.58
N LYS A 81 16.68 18.72 -1.10
CA LYS A 81 17.96 18.65 -0.39
C LYS A 81 18.58 20.05 -0.25
N PRO A 82 18.88 20.52 0.97
CA PRO A 82 19.65 21.74 1.16
C PRO A 82 21.08 21.59 0.62
N ALA A 83 21.76 22.70 0.39
CA ALA A 83 23.10 22.71 -0.22
C ALA A 83 24.14 21.94 0.63
N ASP A 84 23.94 21.92 1.94
CA ASP A 84 24.79 21.28 2.94
C ASP A 84 24.26 19.90 3.39
N TYR A 85 23.34 19.28 2.66
CA TYR A 85 22.69 18.02 3.05
C TYR A 85 23.68 16.90 3.46
N GLN A 86 24.78 16.75 2.71
CA GLN A 86 25.82 15.76 3.02
C GLN A 86 26.58 16.09 4.31
N VAL A 87 26.76 17.39 4.61
CA VAL A 87 27.38 17.85 5.86
C VAL A 87 26.43 17.57 7.03
N LEU A 88 25.13 17.82 6.88
CA LEU A 88 24.13 17.49 7.89
C LEU A 88 24.11 15.98 8.20
N ILE A 89 24.15 15.13 7.18
CA ILE A 89 24.26 13.67 7.37
C ILE A 89 25.55 13.32 8.14
N SER A 90 26.68 13.88 7.71
CA SER A 90 27.98 13.62 8.34
C SER A 90 28.00 14.04 9.81
N ASN A 91 27.41 15.20 10.13
CA ASN A 91 27.28 15.71 11.49
C ASN A 91 26.38 14.81 12.34
N ALA A 92 25.21 14.41 11.82
CA ALA A 92 24.30 13.51 12.52
C ALA A 92 24.98 12.17 12.85
N ILE A 93 25.66 11.56 11.89
CA ILE A 93 26.46 10.34 12.10
C ILE A 93 27.56 10.57 13.14
N GLY A 94 28.24 11.71 13.09
CA GLY A 94 29.27 12.08 14.07
C GLY A 94 28.74 12.14 15.50
N PHE A 95 27.59 12.80 15.72
CA PHE A 95 26.95 12.85 17.03
C PHE A 95 26.45 11.49 17.51
N ILE A 96 25.82 10.70 16.63
CA ILE A 96 25.36 9.35 16.95
C ILE A 96 26.53 8.48 17.41
N ASN A 97 27.66 8.52 16.70
CA ASN A 97 28.85 7.75 17.06
C ASN A 97 29.50 8.22 18.36
N LEU A 98 29.49 9.54 18.63
CA LEU A 98 30.11 10.11 19.82
C LEU A 98 29.29 9.83 21.10
N LEU A 99 27.96 9.90 21.00
CA LEU A 99 27.06 9.67 22.14
C LEU A 99 26.77 8.18 22.35
N GLY A 100 26.65 7.40 21.27
CA GLY A 100 26.36 5.97 21.32
C GLY A 100 25.16 5.67 22.23
N ASN A 101 25.36 4.81 23.22
CA ASN A 101 24.32 4.42 24.19
C ASN A 101 23.85 5.54 25.13
N LYS A 102 24.49 6.71 25.13
CA LYS A 102 24.05 7.89 25.89
C LYS A 102 23.08 8.77 25.11
N LEU A 103 22.87 8.49 23.83
CA LEU A 103 21.94 9.22 22.99
C LEU A 103 20.51 9.01 23.51
N THR A 104 19.83 10.11 23.82
CA THR A 104 18.41 10.07 24.19
C THR A 104 17.54 10.01 22.94
N ASP A 105 16.29 9.54 23.09
CA ASP A 105 15.33 9.49 21.98
C ASP A 105 15.06 10.87 21.38
N GLU A 106 14.91 11.90 22.23
CA GLU A 106 14.69 13.28 21.77
C GLU A 106 15.89 13.85 21.01
N GLU A 107 17.12 13.59 21.46
CA GLU A 107 18.33 13.98 20.72
C GLU A 107 18.45 13.23 19.39
N ALA A 108 18.18 11.92 19.38
CA ALA A 108 18.20 11.12 18.16
C ALA A 108 17.19 11.63 17.15
N PHE A 109 15.97 11.95 17.60
CA PHE A 109 14.90 12.49 16.77
C PHE A 109 15.30 13.81 16.11
N GLU A 110 15.82 14.76 16.88
CA GLU A 110 16.23 16.07 16.35
C GLU A 110 17.40 15.96 15.36
N LEU A 111 18.31 14.99 15.55
CA LEU A 111 19.40 14.72 14.60
C LEU A 111 18.89 14.20 13.25
N VAL A 112 17.84 13.37 13.24
CA VAL A 112 17.35 12.73 12.02
C VAL A 112 16.17 13.44 11.36
N LYS A 113 15.48 14.31 12.10
CA LYS A 113 14.32 15.09 11.64
C LYS A 113 14.56 15.83 10.31
N PRO A 114 15.72 16.46 10.05
CA PRO A 114 15.98 17.10 8.75
C PRO A 114 15.91 16.17 7.55
N PHE A 115 15.95 14.85 7.75
CA PHE A 115 15.91 13.84 6.70
C PHE A 115 14.54 13.18 6.53
N PHE A 116 13.56 13.54 7.35
CA PHE A 116 12.20 13.01 7.21
C PHE A 116 11.61 13.34 5.84
N GLY A 117 11.10 12.30 5.16
CA GLY A 117 10.64 12.37 3.78
C GLY A 117 11.67 11.92 2.72
N ASP A 118 12.94 11.69 3.08
CA ASP A 118 13.91 10.98 2.22
C ASP A 118 14.00 9.52 2.66
N TYR A 119 13.35 8.63 1.91
CA TYR A 119 13.25 7.22 2.28
C TYR A 119 14.62 6.54 2.45
N GLN A 120 15.54 6.78 1.52
CA GLN A 120 16.86 6.12 1.54
C GLN A 120 17.68 6.55 2.75
N THR A 121 17.58 7.83 3.13
CA THR A 121 18.30 8.38 4.28
C THR A 121 17.65 7.91 5.58
N MET A 122 16.32 7.96 5.68
CA MET A 122 15.59 7.44 6.84
C MET A 122 15.88 5.96 7.09
N LYS A 123 15.87 5.14 6.03
CA LYS A 123 16.18 3.70 6.12
C LYS A 123 17.58 3.43 6.67
N ARG A 124 18.57 4.23 6.26
CA ARG A 124 19.95 4.09 6.76
C ARG A 124 20.05 4.48 8.22
N PHE A 125 19.41 5.59 8.63
CA PHE A 125 19.38 5.98 10.04
C PHE A 125 18.62 4.96 10.89
N TYR A 126 17.51 4.41 10.38
CA TYR A 126 16.75 3.36 11.06
C TYR A 126 17.65 2.17 11.38
N ALA A 127 18.39 1.65 10.38
CA ALA A 127 19.26 0.49 10.55
C ALA A 127 20.40 0.70 11.57
N VAL A 128 20.80 1.94 11.83
CA VAL A 128 21.83 2.26 12.84
C VAL A 128 21.20 2.48 14.20
N LEU A 129 20.10 3.22 14.26
CA LEU A 129 19.46 3.63 15.52
C LEU A 129 18.58 2.54 16.13
N SER A 130 18.09 1.58 15.35
CA SER A 130 17.30 0.43 15.84
C SER A 130 18.08 -0.47 16.81
N GLU A 131 19.41 -0.43 16.75
CA GLU A 131 20.30 -1.19 17.65
C GLU A 131 20.48 -0.53 19.01
N ILE A 132 20.06 0.73 19.18
CA ILE A 132 20.19 1.49 20.42
C ILE A 132 18.87 1.40 21.20
N ASN A 133 18.93 0.81 22.40
CA ASN A 133 17.76 0.69 23.27
C ASN A 133 17.23 2.06 23.72
N GLY A 134 15.91 2.22 23.71
CA GLY A 134 15.23 3.40 24.26
C GLY A 134 14.93 4.51 23.25
N LEU A 135 15.23 4.33 21.96
CA LEU A 135 14.93 5.29 20.88
C LEU A 135 13.58 5.00 20.20
N ASN A 136 12.52 4.81 20.99
CA ASN A 136 11.24 4.29 20.50
C ASN A 136 10.53 5.24 19.51
N VAL A 137 10.47 6.53 19.83
CA VAL A 137 9.84 7.56 18.98
C VAL A 137 10.63 7.72 17.69
N THR A 138 11.96 7.84 17.79
CA THR A 138 12.84 8.01 16.63
C THR A 138 12.77 6.81 15.69
N THR A 139 12.91 5.60 16.22
CA THR A 139 12.87 4.37 15.40
C THR A 139 11.49 4.13 14.82
N TYR A 140 10.42 4.45 15.54
CA TYR A 140 9.06 4.43 15.00
C TYR A 140 8.94 5.36 13.79
N SER A 141 9.32 6.64 13.91
CA SER A 141 9.25 7.62 12.82
C SER A 141 10.07 7.21 11.61
N LEU A 142 11.30 6.74 11.82
CA LEU A 142 12.19 6.30 10.74
C LEU A 142 11.68 5.03 10.03
N GLY A 143 10.98 4.15 10.74
CA GLY A 143 10.48 2.87 10.23
C GLY A 143 9.17 2.95 9.44
N LEU A 144 8.47 4.09 9.44
CA LEU A 144 7.13 4.19 8.82
C LEU A 144 7.13 3.92 7.31
N PHE A 145 8.15 4.39 6.58
CA PHE A 145 8.25 4.08 5.16
C PHE A 145 8.44 2.58 4.90
N ASP A 146 9.34 1.93 5.62
CA ASP A 146 9.54 0.47 5.49
C ASP A 146 8.25 -0.28 5.88
N LYS A 147 7.51 0.18 6.89
CA LYS A 147 6.19 -0.37 7.26
C LYS A 147 5.18 -0.24 6.11
N ALA A 148 5.10 0.91 5.46
CA ALA A 148 4.22 1.13 4.30
C ALA A 148 4.62 0.24 3.11
N VAL A 149 5.91 0.18 2.78
CA VAL A 149 6.46 -0.67 1.70
C VAL A 149 6.15 -2.15 1.95
N ASN A 150 6.35 -2.62 3.17
CA ASN A 150 6.05 -4.01 3.54
C ASN A 150 4.56 -4.31 3.47
N SER A 151 3.72 -3.37 3.92
CA SER A 151 2.26 -3.54 3.88
C SER A 151 1.74 -3.60 2.45
N LEU A 152 2.27 -2.77 1.53
CA LEU A 152 1.97 -2.85 0.10
C LEU A 152 2.41 -4.17 -0.53
N GLU A 153 3.56 -4.72 -0.12
CA GLU A 153 4.02 -6.02 -0.59
C GLU A 153 3.11 -7.16 -0.10
N ILE A 154 2.67 -7.11 1.16
CA ILE A 154 1.70 -8.07 1.71
C ILE A 154 0.37 -7.97 0.96
N LEU A 155 -0.15 -6.75 0.77
CA LEU A 155 -1.38 -6.49 0.01
C LEU A 155 -1.29 -7.09 -1.40
N LYS A 156 -0.20 -6.81 -2.11
CA LYS A 156 0.08 -7.32 -3.45
C LYS A 156 0.01 -8.85 -3.51
N ASN A 157 0.61 -9.52 -2.53
CA ASN A 157 0.67 -10.98 -2.48
C ASN A 157 -0.67 -11.61 -2.08
N ASN A 158 -1.35 -11.05 -1.06
CA ASN A 158 -2.65 -11.54 -0.60
C ASN A 158 -3.74 -11.43 -1.67
N PHE A 159 -3.68 -10.38 -2.50
CA PHE A 159 -4.71 -10.05 -3.48
C PHE A 159 -4.25 -10.24 -4.95
N ALA A 160 -3.18 -11.00 -5.19
CA ALA A 160 -2.65 -11.25 -6.54
C ALA A 160 -3.65 -11.89 -7.53
N LYS A 161 -4.68 -12.55 -6.99
CA LYS A 161 -5.80 -13.15 -7.73
C LYS A 161 -7.13 -12.70 -7.13
N PHE A 162 -7.29 -11.39 -6.93
CA PHE A 162 -8.51 -10.81 -6.38
C PHE A 162 -9.71 -11.06 -7.30
N PHE A 163 -9.58 -10.69 -8.58
CA PHE A 163 -10.61 -10.87 -9.60
C PHE A 163 -10.62 -12.31 -10.10
N ASP A 164 -11.76 -12.98 -9.96
CA ASP A 164 -11.92 -14.41 -10.29
C ASP A 164 -13.41 -14.75 -10.44
N ALA A 165 -14.04 -14.21 -11.51
CA ALA A 165 -15.47 -14.42 -11.78
C ALA A 165 -15.79 -15.89 -12.07
N GLY A 166 -14.80 -16.70 -12.43
CA GLY A 166 -14.93 -18.15 -12.58
C GLY A 166 -15.24 -18.87 -11.27
N THR A 167 -14.84 -18.32 -10.12
CA THR A 167 -15.01 -18.91 -8.78
C THR A 167 -16.06 -18.19 -7.94
N TYR A 168 -16.18 -16.87 -8.06
CA TYR A 168 -17.08 -16.06 -7.24
C TYR A 168 -17.93 -15.13 -8.09
N THR A 169 -19.24 -15.13 -7.87
CA THR A 169 -20.10 -14.10 -8.44
C THR A 169 -19.78 -12.75 -7.80
N THR A 170 -19.68 -11.70 -8.61
CA THR A 170 -19.36 -10.33 -8.15
C THR A 170 -20.39 -9.74 -7.18
N ASN A 171 -21.58 -10.32 -7.11
CA ASN A 171 -22.65 -9.97 -6.17
C ASN A 171 -22.79 -10.98 -5.01
N GLY A 172 -21.89 -11.96 -4.93
CA GLY A 172 -21.89 -12.98 -3.89
C GLY A 172 -21.19 -12.50 -2.62
N LEU A 173 -21.65 -13.02 -1.46
CA LEU A 173 -21.08 -12.68 -0.15
C LEU A 173 -19.56 -12.86 -0.10
N ALA A 174 -19.03 -13.93 -0.68
CA ALA A 174 -17.59 -14.19 -0.71
C ALA A 174 -16.80 -13.09 -1.44
N TYR A 175 -17.33 -12.57 -2.56
CA TYR A 175 -16.71 -11.47 -3.27
C TYR A 175 -16.75 -10.18 -2.43
N THR A 176 -17.92 -9.86 -1.85
CA THR A 176 -18.07 -8.69 -0.98
C THR A 176 -17.11 -8.72 0.21
N LEU A 177 -16.96 -9.88 0.87
CA LEU A 177 -16.01 -10.02 1.99
C LEU A 177 -14.56 -9.81 1.55
N LYS A 178 -14.16 -10.35 0.38
CA LYS A 178 -12.81 -10.12 -0.18
C LYS A 178 -12.61 -8.65 -0.56
N GLU A 179 -13.61 -8.00 -1.14
CA GLU A 179 -13.59 -6.56 -1.46
C GLU A 179 -13.42 -5.71 -0.20
N THR A 180 -14.20 -5.97 0.84
CA THR A 180 -14.06 -5.27 2.13
C THR A 180 -12.68 -5.49 2.75
N ALA A 181 -12.15 -6.71 2.73
CA ALA A 181 -10.81 -6.99 3.23
C ALA A 181 -9.73 -6.23 2.44
N LEU A 182 -9.80 -6.23 1.11
CA LEU A 182 -8.88 -5.47 0.25
C LEU A 182 -8.91 -3.98 0.58
N LEU A 183 -10.10 -3.38 0.68
CA LEU A 183 -10.24 -1.96 0.97
C LEU A 183 -9.80 -1.62 2.40
N SER A 184 -10.04 -2.50 3.37
CA SER A 184 -9.55 -2.32 4.75
C SER A 184 -8.02 -2.32 4.82
N ASP A 185 -7.36 -3.29 4.18
CA ASP A 185 -5.89 -3.33 4.15
C ASP A 185 -5.31 -2.09 3.45
N ILE A 186 -5.97 -1.57 2.41
CA ILE A 186 -5.59 -0.32 1.76
C ILE A 186 -5.76 0.88 2.70
N GLU A 187 -6.86 0.96 3.43
CA GLU A 187 -7.09 2.04 4.39
C GLU A 187 -6.00 2.07 5.47
N ASP A 188 -5.58 0.90 5.97
CA ASP A 188 -4.51 0.81 6.95
C ASP A 188 -3.17 1.31 6.39
N ILE A 189 -2.89 1.02 5.11
CA ILE A 189 -1.71 1.55 4.41
C ILE A 189 -1.79 3.08 4.26
N GLU A 190 -2.94 3.60 3.82
CA GLU A 190 -3.13 5.05 3.68
C GLU A 190 -3.01 5.77 5.03
N ARG A 191 -3.45 5.16 6.13
CA ARG A 191 -3.23 5.69 7.48
C ARG A 191 -1.76 5.74 7.85
N ILE A 192 -0.95 4.73 7.49
CA ILE A 192 0.51 4.77 7.71
C ILE A 192 1.13 5.95 6.96
N ILE A 193 0.70 6.20 5.72
CA ILE A 193 1.19 7.34 4.92
C ILE A 193 0.74 8.69 5.51
N GLN A 194 -0.50 8.78 5.99
CA GLN A 194 -0.98 9.98 6.68
C GLN A 194 -0.17 10.29 7.94
N LYS A 195 0.21 9.27 8.71
CA LYS A 195 1.08 9.41 9.89
C LYS A 195 2.49 9.86 9.50
N LEU A 196 3.03 9.33 8.41
CA LEU A 196 4.31 9.80 7.90
C LEU A 196 4.25 11.30 7.58
N ASP A 197 3.17 11.74 6.92
CA ASP A 197 2.96 13.15 6.57
C ASP A 197 2.77 14.05 7.80
N SER A 198 2.14 13.55 8.88
CA SER A 198 2.00 14.30 10.14
C SER A 198 3.31 14.42 10.91
N ILE A 199 4.18 13.42 10.85
CA ILE A 199 5.45 13.38 11.59
C ILE A 199 6.52 14.28 10.98
N ILE A 200 6.53 14.46 9.66
CA ILE A 200 7.52 15.31 8.98
C ILE A 200 7.62 16.72 9.60
N PRO A 201 6.51 17.45 9.84
CA PRO A 201 6.57 18.75 10.51
C PRO A 201 6.56 18.69 12.05
N ALA A 202 6.28 17.53 12.65
CA ALA A 202 6.05 17.42 14.09
C ALA A 202 7.32 17.59 14.95
N SER A 203 7.12 18.04 16.19
CA SER A 203 8.11 17.99 17.27
C SER A 203 8.14 16.60 17.91
N TYR A 204 9.25 16.27 18.57
CA TYR A 204 9.38 15.02 19.33
C TYR A 204 8.19 14.78 20.28
N LYS A 205 7.77 15.81 21.02
CA LYS A 205 6.68 15.69 22.02
C LYS A 205 5.32 15.40 21.39
N GLU A 206 5.05 15.93 20.19
CA GLU A 206 3.82 15.64 19.46
C GLU A 206 3.79 14.17 19.03
N VAL A 207 4.89 13.66 18.45
CA VAL A 207 5.00 12.25 18.05
C VAL A 207 4.97 11.32 19.26
N GLU A 208 5.63 11.68 20.36
CA GLU A 208 5.62 10.93 21.61
C GLU A 208 4.20 10.81 22.19
N ALA A 209 3.41 11.90 22.15
CA ALA A 209 2.03 11.89 22.61
C ALA A 209 1.13 11.03 21.71
N GLU A 210 1.31 11.11 20.39
CA GLU A 210 0.60 10.27 19.43
C GLU A 210 0.88 8.78 19.67
N LEU A 211 2.15 8.41 19.81
CA LEU A 211 2.57 7.02 20.03
C LEU A 211 2.02 6.47 21.36
N LYS A 212 1.99 7.28 22.43
CA LYS A 212 1.38 6.88 23.71
C LYS A 212 -0.11 6.61 23.59
N ASN A 213 -0.83 7.40 22.80
CA ASN A 213 -2.26 7.18 22.58
C ASN A 213 -2.52 5.87 21.81
N GLU A 214 -1.64 5.49 20.90
CA GLU A 214 -1.76 4.22 20.16
C GLU A 214 -1.49 2.98 21.02
N MET A 215 -0.65 3.09 22.04
CA MET A 215 -0.34 1.97 22.95
C MET A 215 -1.43 1.71 24.01
N VAL A 216 -2.42 2.61 24.12
CA VAL A 216 -3.52 2.51 25.11
C VAL A 216 -4.80 1.92 24.49
N VAL A 217 -4.79 1.65 23.17
CA VAL A 217 -5.92 1.04 22.43
C VAL A 217 -5.71 -0.45 22.23
#